data_AF-A0AAW5GKK5-F1
#
_entry.id   AF-A0AAW5GKK5-F1
#
_cell.length_a   1.000
_cell.length_b   1.000
_cell.length_c   1.000
_cell.angle_alpha   90.00
_cell.angle_beta   90.00
_cell.angle_gamma   90.00
#
_symmetry.space_group_name_H-M   'P 1'
#
loop_
_entity.id
_entity.type
_entity.pdbx_description
1 polymer ?
#
loop_
_entity_poly.entity_id
_entity_poly.type
_entity_poly.pdbx_seq_one_letter_code
_entity_poly.pdbx_strand_id
1 'polypeptide(L)'
;MGPHGTLKKDPSPGQSHHLNQDAAYRDVIPREKGAAIKLEGNAFTEPGTPHYEAHRSMEKFWDQYRRGGELNGQFPTNTKYTQALKRSLEAAGLPSNQVNQAVKYSIQNRIQHGALGGMEVPRIPGRINQVK
;
A
#
# COMPACT_ATOMS: atom_id res chain seq x y z
N MET A 1 1.07 -12.09 7.26
CA MET A 1 1.40 -11.56 5.91
C MET A 1 1.31 -12.69 4.92
N GLY A 2 1.05 -12.40 3.65
CA GLY A 2 0.91 -13.41 2.60
C GLY A 2 0.34 -12.83 1.31
N PRO A 3 0.04 -13.67 0.30
CA PRO A 3 -0.66 -13.25 -0.91
C PRO A 3 -2.06 -12.72 -0.57
N HIS A 4 -2.47 -11.62 -1.19
CA HIS A 4 -3.79 -11.01 -0.99
C HIS A 4 -4.93 -12.00 -1.23
N GLY A 5 -4.84 -12.84 -2.26
CA GLY A 5 -5.91 -13.78 -2.60
C GLY A 5 -6.19 -14.81 -1.52
N THR A 6 -5.17 -15.16 -0.73
CA THR A 6 -5.30 -16.00 0.46
C THR A 6 -5.77 -15.17 1.65
N LEU A 7 -5.11 -14.06 1.96
CA LEU A 7 -5.40 -13.25 3.14
C LEU A 7 -6.79 -12.62 3.15
N LYS A 8 -7.37 -12.29 1.98
CA LYS A 8 -8.73 -11.73 1.90
C LYS A 8 -9.82 -12.75 2.27
N LYS A 9 -9.50 -14.05 2.22
CA LYS A 9 -10.39 -15.16 2.60
C LYS A 9 -10.10 -15.67 4.01
N ASP A 10 -9.03 -15.19 4.63
CA ASP A 10 -8.64 -15.58 5.99
C ASP A 10 -9.67 -15.02 7.00
N PRO A 11 -10.27 -15.89 7.84
CA PRO A 11 -11.32 -15.49 8.78
C PRO A 11 -10.78 -14.71 9.99
N SER A 12 -9.47 -14.59 10.15
CA SER A 12 -8.87 -13.77 11.22
C SER A 12 -9.36 -12.33 11.13
N PRO A 13 -9.44 -11.59 12.25
CA PRO A 13 -9.89 -10.19 12.24
C PRO A 13 -9.11 -9.27 11.29
N GLY A 14 -9.81 -8.23 10.82
CA GLY A 14 -9.25 -7.19 9.93
C GLY A 14 -9.46 -7.46 8.44
N GLN A 15 -9.13 -6.48 7.62
CA GLN A 15 -9.19 -6.55 6.17
C GLN A 15 -7.79 -6.80 5.58
N SER A 16 -7.75 -7.46 4.42
CA SER A 16 -6.48 -7.63 3.70
C SER A 16 -6.07 -6.30 3.06
N HIS A 17 -4.95 -5.76 3.52
CA HIS A 17 -4.31 -4.56 3.02
C HIS A 17 -3.16 -4.92 2.07
N HIS A 18 -3.23 -4.46 0.82
CA HIS A 18 -2.14 -4.61 -0.15
C HIS A 18 -0.93 -3.74 0.23
N LEU A 19 0.23 -4.36 0.40
CA LEU A 19 1.50 -3.65 0.64
C LEU A 19 2.01 -2.98 -0.66
N ASN A 20 1.78 -3.61 -1.81
CA ASN A 20 1.89 -2.98 -3.12
C ASN A 20 0.47 -2.66 -3.60
N GLN A 21 0.01 -1.43 -3.41
CA GLN A 21 -1.38 -1.05 -3.65
C GLN A 21 -1.82 -1.49 -5.04
N ASP A 22 -2.85 -2.32 -5.10
CA ASP A 22 -3.31 -2.96 -6.34
C ASP A 22 -3.59 -1.94 -7.46
N ALA A 23 -4.17 -0.78 -7.13
CA ALA A 23 -4.41 0.27 -8.10
C ALA A 23 -3.13 0.83 -8.76
N ALA A 24 -2.01 0.82 -8.04
CA ALA A 24 -0.71 1.27 -8.55
C ALA A 24 0.06 0.16 -9.29
N TYR A 25 -0.13 -1.12 -8.92
CA TYR A 25 0.74 -2.22 -9.38
C TYR A 25 0.04 -3.34 -10.18
N ARG A 26 -1.29 -3.34 -10.33
CA ARG A 26 -2.02 -4.47 -10.96
C ARG A 26 -1.58 -4.86 -12.36
N ASP A 27 -0.93 -3.96 -13.09
CA ASP A 27 -0.46 -4.19 -14.45
C ASP A 27 0.79 -5.09 -14.49
N VAL A 28 1.51 -5.20 -13.35
CA VAL A 28 2.73 -6.00 -13.22
C VAL A 28 2.64 -7.06 -12.13
N ILE A 29 1.85 -6.82 -11.07
CA ILE A 29 1.60 -7.78 -9.99
C ILE A 29 0.12 -8.17 -10.04
N PRO A 30 -0.22 -9.42 -10.40
CA PRO A 30 -1.60 -9.88 -10.34
C PRO A 30 -2.20 -9.66 -8.96
N ARG A 31 -3.41 -9.09 -8.89
CA ARG A 31 -4.08 -8.70 -7.64
C ARG A 31 -4.00 -9.73 -6.53
N GLU A 32 -4.28 -11.00 -6.87
CA GLU A 32 -4.30 -12.12 -5.93
C GLU A 32 -2.91 -12.52 -5.41
N LYS A 33 -1.86 -12.21 -6.18
CA LYS A 33 -0.44 -12.49 -5.85
C LYS A 33 0.24 -11.31 -5.15
N GLY A 34 -0.44 -10.16 -5.03
CA GLY A 34 0.09 -9.00 -4.33
C GLY A 34 0.38 -9.32 -2.86
N ALA A 35 1.54 -8.90 -2.37
CA ALA A 35 1.88 -9.00 -0.96
C ALA A 35 0.90 -8.19 -0.11
N ALA A 36 0.42 -8.80 0.97
CA ALA A 36 -0.56 -8.20 1.85
C ALA A 36 -0.32 -8.52 3.34
N ILE A 37 -0.97 -7.73 4.19
CA ILE A 37 -1.05 -7.87 5.64
C ILE A 37 -2.52 -7.68 6.06
N LYS A 38 -2.92 -8.21 7.23
CA LYS A 38 -4.23 -7.94 7.81
C LYS A 38 -4.10 -6.71 8.69
N LEU A 39 -4.97 -5.72 8.47
CA LEU A 39 -5.08 -4.55 9.32
C LEU A 39 -6.50 -4.49 9.87
N GLU A 40 -6.63 -4.14 11.14
CA GLU A 40 -7.92 -3.97 11.80
C GLU A 40 -8.67 -2.76 11.21
N GLY A 41 -9.99 -2.90 11.16
CA GLY A 41 -10.92 -1.89 10.68
C GLY A 41 -11.10 -1.82 9.17
N ASN A 42 -12.03 -0.94 8.77
CA ASN A 42 -12.41 -0.68 7.40
C ASN A 42 -11.60 0.48 6.80
N ALA A 43 -10.93 0.24 5.67
CA ALA A 43 -10.14 1.26 4.98
C ALA A 43 -10.94 2.52 4.60
N PHE A 44 -12.26 2.43 4.44
CA PHE A 44 -13.11 3.49 3.90
C PHE A 44 -13.97 4.18 4.96
N THR A 45 -14.49 3.45 5.93
CA THR A 45 -15.61 3.93 6.77
C THR A 45 -15.29 4.07 8.26
N GLU A 46 -14.10 3.68 8.71
CA GLU A 46 -13.77 3.63 10.14
C GLU A 46 -12.51 4.47 10.47
N PRO A 47 -12.64 5.81 10.52
CA PRO A 47 -11.54 6.70 10.89
C PRO A 47 -10.83 6.30 12.20
N GLY A 48 -9.51 6.45 12.25
CA GLY A 48 -8.70 6.08 13.41
C GLY A 48 -8.36 4.59 13.53
N THR A 49 -8.99 3.70 12.75
CA THR A 49 -8.58 2.29 12.72
C THR A 49 -7.27 2.09 11.95
N PRO A 50 -6.47 1.05 12.26
CA PRO A 50 -5.21 0.77 11.59
C PRO A 50 -5.29 0.79 10.06
N HIS A 51 -6.30 0.13 9.48
CA HIS A 51 -6.42 0.05 8.03
C HIS A 51 -6.79 1.40 7.41
N TYR A 52 -7.68 2.15 8.07
CA TYR A 52 -8.06 3.48 7.62
C TYR A 52 -6.87 4.44 7.65
N GLU A 53 -6.11 4.49 8.75
CA GLU A 53 -4.96 5.40 8.88
C GLU A 53 -3.81 5.02 7.93
N ALA A 54 -3.62 3.73 7.65
CA ALA A 54 -2.69 3.28 6.61
C ALA A 54 -3.04 3.92 5.25
N HIS A 55 -4.30 3.83 4.85
CA HIS A 55 -4.79 4.40 3.59
C HIS A 55 -4.77 5.92 3.60
N ARG A 56 -5.15 6.57 4.70
CA ARG A 56 -5.10 8.03 4.84
C ARG A 56 -3.68 8.57 4.68
N SER A 57 -2.69 7.88 5.26
CA SER A 57 -1.27 8.20 5.08
C SER A 57 -0.84 8.03 3.61
N MET A 58 -1.28 6.95 2.95
CA MET A 58 -0.97 6.70 1.54
C MET A 58 -1.65 7.69 0.59
N GLU A 59 -2.86 8.17 0.89
CA GLU A 59 -3.55 9.20 0.11
C GLU A 59 -2.76 10.52 0.13
N LYS A 60 -2.17 10.92 1.26
CA LYS A 60 -1.28 12.11 1.34
C LYS A 60 -0.04 11.97 0.46
N PHE A 61 0.49 10.76 0.32
CA PHE A 61 1.60 10.50 -0.59
C PHE A 61 1.15 10.64 -2.05
N TRP A 62 0.05 10.01 -2.43
CA TRP A 62 -0.45 10.05 -3.81
C TRP A 62 -0.95 11.42 -4.23
N ASP A 63 -1.52 12.20 -3.32
CA ASP A 63 -2.02 13.55 -3.59
C ASP A 63 -0.93 14.49 -4.13
N GLN A 64 0.33 14.25 -3.81
CA GLN A 64 1.46 14.99 -4.39
C GLN A 64 1.60 14.75 -5.89
N TYR A 65 1.34 13.53 -6.37
CA TYR A 65 1.53 13.11 -7.76
C TYR A 65 0.24 13.19 -8.60
N ARG A 66 -0.92 13.26 -7.95
CA ARG A 66 -2.22 13.42 -8.63
C ARG A 66 -2.35 14.83 -9.21
N ARG A 67 -3.32 15.01 -10.13
CA ARG A 67 -3.62 16.30 -10.76
C ARG A 67 -3.81 17.39 -9.69
N GLY A 68 -3.04 18.47 -9.81
CA GLY A 68 -3.05 19.60 -8.87
C GLY A 68 -2.10 19.46 -7.68
N GLY A 69 -1.43 18.32 -7.51
CA GLY A 69 -0.35 18.15 -6.55
C GLY A 69 0.98 18.74 -7.04
N GLU A 70 1.91 18.96 -6.12
CA GLU A 70 3.23 19.59 -6.38
C GLU A 70 4.10 18.79 -7.36
N LEU A 71 3.91 17.48 -7.44
CA LEU A 71 4.63 16.54 -8.30
C LEU A 71 3.74 16.01 -9.44
N ASN A 72 2.68 16.72 -9.79
CA ASN A 72 1.78 16.35 -10.88
C ASN A 72 2.56 16.15 -12.19
N GLY A 73 2.26 15.05 -12.89
CA GLY A 73 2.96 14.64 -14.12
C GLY A 73 4.25 13.85 -13.88
N GLN A 74 4.70 13.73 -12.64
CA GLN A 74 5.83 12.88 -12.26
C GLN A 74 5.34 11.54 -11.69
N PHE A 75 6.18 10.52 -11.76
CA PHE A 75 5.94 9.23 -11.13
C PHE A 75 6.96 9.01 -10.00
N PRO A 76 6.54 8.55 -8.81
CA PRO A 76 7.49 8.15 -7.80
C PRO A 76 8.22 6.88 -8.24
N THR A 77 9.47 6.72 -7.80
CA THR A 77 10.17 5.45 -7.91
C THR A 77 9.62 4.44 -6.91
N ASN A 78 9.85 3.15 -7.14
CA ASN A 78 9.51 2.08 -6.21
C ASN A 78 10.21 2.27 -4.85
N THR A 79 11.39 2.89 -4.82
CA THR A 79 12.05 3.31 -3.57
C THR A 79 11.26 4.38 -2.82
N LYS A 80 10.78 5.44 -3.50
CA LYS A 80 9.92 6.46 -2.88
C LYS A 80 8.60 5.85 -2.38
N TYR A 81 7.98 4.97 -3.17
CA TYR A 81 6.80 4.21 -2.74
C TYR A 81 7.08 3.37 -1.50
N THR A 82 8.24 2.73 -1.40
CA THR A 82 8.64 1.95 -0.21
C THR A 82 8.70 2.80 1.05
N GLN A 83 9.23 4.03 0.94
CA GLN A 83 9.27 4.97 2.05
C GLN A 83 7.85 5.40 2.46
N ALA A 84 6.96 5.63 1.50
CA ALA A 84 5.55 5.93 1.75
C ALA A 84 4.82 4.76 2.42
N LEU A 85 5.05 3.53 1.95
CA LEU A 85 4.50 2.32 2.57
C LEU A 85 4.97 2.18 4.02
N LYS A 86 6.25 2.41 4.31
CA LYS A 86 6.77 2.37 5.69
C LYS A 86 5.99 3.32 6.60
N ARG A 87 5.83 4.58 6.18
CA ARG A 87 5.06 5.61 6.90
C ARG A 87 3.58 5.26 7.04
N SER A 88 3.00 4.62 6.02
CA SER A 88 1.62 4.14 6.04
C SER A 88 1.41 3.05 7.11
N LEU A 89 2.33 2.09 7.20
CA LEU A 89 2.27 1.02 8.21
C LEU A 89 2.57 1.53 9.63
N GLU A 90 3.46 2.52 9.77
CA GLU A 90 3.70 3.21 11.04
C GLU A 90 2.45 3.99 11.48
N ALA A 91 1.77 4.68 10.56
CA ALA A 91 0.51 5.38 10.84
C ALA A 91 -0.63 4.42 11.23
N ALA A 92 -0.57 3.16 10.78
CA ALA A 92 -1.47 2.10 11.23
C ALA A 92 -1.18 1.61 12.66
N GLY A 93 -0.16 2.15 13.33
CA GLY A 93 0.22 1.77 14.69
C GLY A 93 0.99 0.45 14.78
N LEU A 94 1.51 -0.07 13.67
CA LEU A 94 2.27 -1.32 13.70
C LEU A 94 3.64 -1.13 14.38
N PRO A 95 4.12 -2.10 15.17
CA PRO A 95 5.44 -2.05 15.77
C PRO A 95 6.54 -2.14 14.70
N SER A 96 7.68 -1.50 14.96
CA SER A 96 8.78 -1.34 13.99
C SER A 96 9.28 -2.64 13.38
N ASN A 97 9.31 -3.74 14.13
CA ASN A 97 9.68 -5.06 13.63
C ASN A 97 8.71 -5.57 12.56
N GLN A 98 7.40 -5.39 12.76
CA GLN A 98 6.37 -5.79 11.82
C GLN A 98 6.37 -4.88 10.58
N VAL A 99 6.58 -3.57 10.76
CA VAL A 99 6.78 -2.62 9.65
C VAL A 99 7.96 -3.05 8.77
N ASN A 100 9.11 -3.33 9.37
CA ASN A 100 10.31 -3.74 8.64
C ASN A 100 10.10 -5.06 7.88
N GLN A 101 9.42 -6.02 8.50
CA GLN A 101 9.11 -7.30 7.85
C GLN A 101 8.15 -7.12 6.67
N ALA A 102 7.11 -6.29 6.82
CA ALA A 102 6.16 -5.98 5.75
C ALA A 102 6.80 -5.21 4.59
N VAL A 103 7.66 -4.24 4.89
CA VAL A 103 8.44 -3.51 3.88
C VAL A 103 9.32 -4.47 3.08
N LYS A 104 10.10 -5.33 3.77
CA LYS A 104 10.93 -6.36 3.12
C LYS A 104 10.10 -7.28 2.23
N TYR A 105 8.96 -7.75 2.72
CA TYR A 105 8.07 -8.62 1.95
C TYR A 105 7.48 -7.92 0.72
N SER A 106 7.11 -6.64 0.84
CA SER A 106 6.63 -5.84 -0.31
C SER A 106 7.68 -5.68 -1.41
N ILE A 107 8.95 -5.45 -1.02
CA ILE A 107 10.07 -5.31 -1.94
C ILE A 107 10.32 -6.63 -2.67
N GLN A 108 10.38 -7.74 -1.95
CA GLN A 108 10.56 -9.07 -2.54
C GLN A 108 9.45 -9.39 -3.55
N ASN A 109 8.20 -9.08 -3.20
CA ASN A 109 7.06 -9.28 -4.10
C ASN A 109 7.17 -8.42 -5.37
N ARG A 110 7.64 -7.17 -5.29
CA ARG A 110 7.91 -6.34 -6.49
C ARG A 110 9.05 -6.89 -7.33
N ILE A 111 10.16 -7.30 -6.71
CA ILE A 111 11.33 -7.87 -7.42
C ILE A 111 10.92 -9.13 -8.20
N GLN A 112 10.13 -10.02 -7.60
CA GLN A 112 9.61 -11.22 -8.25
C GLN A 112 8.77 -10.94 -9.51
N HIS A 113 8.24 -9.72 -9.64
CA HIS A 113 7.45 -9.27 -10.79
C HIS A 113 8.17 -8.19 -11.61
N GLY A 114 9.50 -8.06 -11.47
CA GLY A 114 10.33 -7.16 -12.28
C GLY A 114 10.25 -5.67 -11.92
N ALA A 115 9.56 -5.29 -10.83
CA ALA A 115 9.45 -3.90 -10.40
C ALA A 115 10.59 -3.52 -9.43
N LEU A 116 11.74 -3.11 -9.99
CA LEU A 116 12.95 -2.79 -9.23
C LEU A 116 12.90 -1.40 -8.59
N GLY A 117 13.69 -1.17 -7.53
CA GLY A 117 13.64 0.04 -6.70
C GLY A 117 13.83 1.36 -7.45
N GLY A 118 14.72 1.39 -8.44
CA GLY A 118 14.99 2.59 -9.26
C GLY A 118 13.95 2.87 -10.34
N MET A 119 13.09 1.91 -10.67
CA MET A 119 12.02 2.09 -11.65
C MET A 119 10.88 2.90 -11.06
N GLU A 120 10.14 3.58 -11.92
CA GLU A 120 8.88 4.23 -11.57
C GLU A 120 7.82 3.19 -11.15
N VAL A 121 6.87 3.63 -10.32
CA VAL A 121 5.66 2.86 -10.08
C VAL A 121 4.85 2.74 -11.39
N PRO A 122 4.12 1.63 -11.62
CA PRO A 122 3.41 1.44 -12.89
C PRO A 122 2.28 2.45 -13.14
N ARG A 123 1.60 2.90 -12.08
CA ARG A 123 0.45 3.81 -12.18
C ARG A 123 0.32 4.70 -10.94
N ILE A 124 -0.12 5.94 -11.13
CA ILE A 124 -0.66 6.80 -10.06
C ILE A 124 -2.14 6.43 -9.83
N PRO A 125 -2.52 5.89 -8.65
CA PRO A 125 -3.89 5.51 -8.39
C PRO A 125 -4.80 6.73 -8.17
N GLY A 126 -6.07 6.60 -8.55
CA GLY A 126 -7.12 7.55 -8.17
C GLY A 126 -7.36 7.58 -6.66
N ARG A 127 -8.05 8.61 -6.18
CA ARG A 127 -8.47 8.73 -4.77
C ARG A 127 -9.45 7.62 -4.40
N ILE A 128 -9.36 7.14 -3.17
CA ILE A 128 -10.39 6.27 -2.58
C ILE A 128 -11.41 7.10 -1.81
N ASN A 129 -12.62 6.56 -1.64
CA ASN A 129 -13.72 7.25 -0.97
C ASN A 129 -13.69 6.99 0.55
N GLN A 130 -12.65 7.48 1.24
CA GLN A 130 -12.64 7.51 2.71
C GLN A 130 -13.66 8.53 3.22
N VAL A 131 -14.47 8.16 4.23
CA VAL A 131 -15.33 9.10 4.96
C VAL A 131 -14.46 10.12 5.69
N LYS A 132 -14.92 11.37 5.85
CA LYS A 132 -14.13 12.42 6.51
C LYS A 132 -14.24 12.36 8.03
#